data_AF-A0A9N9E9S1-F1
#
_entry.id   AF-A0A9N9E9S1-F1
#
_cell.length_a   1.000
_cell.length_b   1.000
_cell.length_c   1.000
_cell.angle_alpha   90.00
_cell.angle_beta   90.00
_cell.angle_gamma   90.00
#
_symmetry.space_group_name_H-M   'P 1'
#
loop_
_entity.id
_entity.type
_entity.pdbx_description
1 polymer ?
#
loop_
_entity_poly.entity_id
_entity_poly.type
_entity_poly.pdbx_seq_one_letter_code
_entity_poly.pdbx_strand_id
1 'polypeptide(L)'
;KNMSDLNDLNECAICCETENRDYRKITSMCTHKAVVCTECVNRYIQKQLGEKQISCPTTGCKKIMERHDIKNIATEELFERYDLITQKIAIQKIPEFRWCKVPCGAGQIHIGKDEAPVVICE
;
A
#
# COMPACT_ATOMS: atom_id res chain seq x y z
N LYS A 1 -11.25 40.52 24.73
CA LYS A 1 -11.06 40.29 23.27
C LYS A 1 -9.62 39.89 23.07
N ASN A 2 -9.34 38.61 22.82
CA ASN A 2 -8.17 38.15 22.07
C ASN A 2 -8.63 36.91 21.32
N MET A 3 -8.83 37.12 20.02
CA MET A 3 -9.39 36.22 19.04
C MET A 3 -8.25 35.93 18.07
N SER A 4 -7.40 34.96 18.39
CA SER A 4 -6.33 34.53 17.48
C SER A 4 -5.81 33.11 17.75
N ASP A 5 -6.68 32.21 18.18
CA ASP A 5 -6.46 30.76 18.04
C ASP A 5 -7.48 30.21 17.03
N LEU A 6 -7.52 30.80 15.84
CA LEU A 6 -8.12 30.13 14.68
C LEU A 6 -7.12 29.06 14.26
N ASN A 7 -7.17 27.96 15.00
CA ASN A 7 -6.58 26.69 14.64
C ASN A 7 -6.97 26.41 13.17
N ASP A 8 -5.98 26.35 12.29
CA ASP A 8 -6.12 26.10 10.85
C ASP A 8 -6.52 24.63 10.67
N LEU A 9 -7.72 24.29 11.16
CA LEU A 9 -8.30 22.96 11.21
C LEU A 9 -8.61 22.53 9.77
N ASN A 10 -7.61 21.99 9.09
CA ASN A 10 -7.79 21.41 7.76
C ASN A 10 -8.80 20.26 7.86
N GLU A 11 -9.91 20.38 7.13
CA GLU A 11 -10.91 19.32 6.98
C GLU A 11 -10.37 18.24 6.02
N CYS A 12 -10.50 16.98 6.42
CA CYS A 12 -10.09 15.87 5.57
C CYS A 12 -11.03 15.76 4.36
N ALA A 13 -10.48 15.83 3.15
CA ALA A 13 -11.23 15.75 1.89
C ALA A 13 -11.95 14.40 1.65
N ILE A 14 -11.73 13.39 2.50
CA ILE A 14 -12.38 12.07 2.41
C ILE A 14 -13.43 11.85 3.50
N CYS A 15 -13.10 12.13 4.78
CA CYS A 15 -14.04 11.88 5.88
C CYS A 15 -14.74 13.13 6.40
N CYS A 16 -14.40 14.33 5.89
CA CYS A 16 -14.98 15.61 6.30
C CYS A 16 -14.79 15.94 7.79
N GLU A 17 -13.75 15.38 8.42
CA GLU A 17 -13.44 15.61 9.84
C GLU A 17 -12.24 16.55 10.00
N THR A 18 -12.26 17.37 11.04
CA THR A 18 -11.32 18.48 11.28
C THR A 18 -10.43 18.29 12.51
N GLU A 19 -10.89 17.61 13.56
CA GLU A 19 -10.23 17.59 14.86
C GLU A 19 -9.09 16.55 14.98
N ASN A 20 -7.91 17.00 15.44
CA ASN A 20 -6.74 16.18 15.81
C ASN A 20 -6.31 15.12 14.77
N ARG A 21 -6.38 15.47 13.49
CA ARG A 21 -5.95 14.60 12.39
C ARG A 21 -4.52 14.86 11.98
N ASP A 22 -3.84 13.79 11.59
CA ASP A 22 -2.50 13.85 11.03
C ASP A 22 -2.58 13.94 9.50
N TYR A 23 -1.90 14.93 8.93
CA TYR A 23 -1.87 15.19 7.49
C TYR A 23 -0.42 15.13 7.01
N ARG A 24 -0.16 14.25 6.04
CA ARG A 24 1.17 14.06 5.48
C ARG A 24 1.15 14.13 3.97
N LYS A 25 2.28 14.51 3.38
CA LYS A 25 2.47 14.37 1.94
C LYS A 25 2.46 12.89 1.58
N ILE A 26 1.57 12.49 0.69
CA ILE A 26 1.33 11.06 0.38
C ILE A 26 2.49 10.45 -0.39
N THR A 27 3.03 11.19 -1.35
CA THR A 27 4.22 10.83 -2.10
C THR A 27 4.98 12.10 -2.46
N SER A 28 6.30 11.98 -2.64
CA SER A 28 7.14 13.09 -3.11
C SER A 28 6.64 13.68 -4.45
N MET A 29 5.96 12.87 -5.27
CA MET A 29 5.41 13.22 -6.58
C MET A 29 4.11 14.05 -6.55
N CYS A 30 3.47 14.18 -5.38
CA CYS A 30 2.29 15.03 -5.21
C CYS A 30 2.66 16.52 -5.34
N THR A 31 1.86 17.27 -6.10
CA THR A 31 1.95 18.74 -6.24
C THR A 31 0.85 19.48 -5.46
N HIS A 32 -0.07 18.75 -4.83
CA HIS A 32 -1.13 19.30 -3.98
C HIS A 32 -0.72 19.33 -2.50
N LYS A 33 -1.41 20.14 -1.71
CA LYS A 33 -1.29 20.15 -0.25
C LYS A 33 -1.77 18.82 0.36
N ALA A 34 -1.33 18.50 1.57
CA ALA A 34 -1.85 17.36 2.32
C ALA A 34 -3.29 17.67 2.79
N VAL A 35 -4.27 17.15 2.05
CA VAL A 35 -5.71 17.38 2.29
C VAL A 35 -6.47 16.12 2.72
N VAL A 36 -5.76 15.00 2.87
CA VAL A 36 -6.33 13.72 3.30
C VAL A 36 -5.59 13.28 4.54
N CYS A 37 -6.33 12.96 5.61
CA CYS A 37 -5.73 12.50 6.85
C CYS A 37 -5.11 11.10 6.70
N THR A 38 -4.09 10.78 7.49
CA THR A 38 -3.35 9.51 7.40
C THR A 38 -4.25 8.31 7.64
N GLU A 39 -5.29 8.41 8.48
CA GLU A 39 -6.24 7.31 8.71
C GLU A 39 -7.06 6.99 7.45
N CYS A 40 -7.49 8.01 6.71
CA CYS A 40 -8.15 7.83 5.42
C CYS A 40 -7.21 7.21 4.38
N VAL A 41 -5.94 7.61 4.36
CA VAL A 41 -4.93 7.00 3.47
C VAL A 41 -4.69 5.53 3.83
N ASN A 42 -4.60 5.20 5.13
CA ASN A 42 -4.46 3.82 5.60
C ASN A 42 -5.66 2.95 5.19
N ARG A 43 -6.89 3.43 5.41
CA ARG A 43 -8.11 2.72 4.95
C ARG A 43 -8.14 2.54 3.44
N TYR A 44 -7.65 3.52 2.70
CA TYR A 44 -7.54 3.43 1.24
C TYR A 44 -6.53 2.35 0.83
N ILE A 45 -5.31 2.37 1.38
CA ILE A 45 -4.28 1.35 1.13
C ILE A 45 -4.83 -0.05 1.44
N GLN A 46 -5.50 -0.22 2.58
CA GLN A 46 -6.10 -1.51 2.98
C GLN A 46 -7.11 -2.04 1.94
N LYS A 47 -7.93 -1.17 1.35
CA LYS A 47 -8.89 -1.54 0.30
C LYS A 47 -8.22 -1.85 -1.05
N GLN A 48 -7.00 -1.37 -1.28
CA GLN A 48 -6.24 -1.56 -2.51
C GLN A 48 -5.20 -2.69 -2.40
N LEU A 49 -5.20 -3.47 -1.30
CA LEU A 49 -4.32 -4.61 -1.16
C LEU A 49 -4.56 -5.61 -2.30
N GLY A 50 -3.48 -6.02 -2.96
CA GLY A 50 -3.51 -6.94 -4.09
C GLY A 50 -3.64 -6.26 -5.46
N GLU A 51 -3.91 -4.96 -5.50
CA GLU A 51 -3.83 -4.21 -6.74
C GLU A 51 -2.41 -4.14 -7.28
N LYS A 52 -2.27 -4.08 -8.61
CA LYS A 52 -0.94 -3.99 -9.25
C LYS A 52 -0.20 -2.71 -8.86
N GLN A 53 -0.95 -1.65 -8.55
CA GLN A 53 -0.42 -0.32 -8.26
C GLN A 53 -1.43 0.46 -7.44
N ILE A 54 -0.95 1.14 -6.40
CA ILE A 54 -1.76 2.03 -5.56
C ILE A 54 -1.43 3.47 -5.94
N SER A 55 -2.47 4.28 -6.18
CA SER A 55 -2.33 5.70 -6.52
C SER A 55 -2.79 6.59 -5.38
N CYS A 56 -2.33 7.83 -5.36
CA CYS A 56 -2.77 8.84 -4.39
C CYS A 56 -4.30 8.96 -4.40
N PRO A 57 -4.96 8.85 -3.22
CA PRO A 57 -6.42 8.90 -3.10
C PRO A 57 -7.00 10.31 -3.28
N THR A 58 -6.17 11.35 -3.34
CA THR A 58 -6.64 12.72 -3.61
C THR A 58 -7.21 12.81 -5.02
N THR A 59 -8.46 13.28 -5.12
CA THR A 59 -9.18 13.45 -6.38
C THR A 59 -8.34 14.18 -7.42
N GLY A 60 -8.17 13.57 -8.60
CA GLY A 60 -7.41 14.15 -9.70
C GLY A 60 -5.89 13.99 -9.64
N CYS A 61 -5.31 13.53 -8.53
CA CYS A 61 -3.85 13.41 -8.41
C CYS A 61 -3.27 12.24 -9.21
N LYS A 62 -3.77 11.01 -8.97
CA LYS A 62 -3.35 9.76 -9.65
C LYS A 62 -1.84 9.47 -9.64
N LYS A 63 -1.06 10.15 -8.80
CA LYS A 63 0.38 9.85 -8.64
C LYS A 63 0.53 8.52 -7.94
N ILE A 64 1.44 7.70 -8.43
CA ILE A 64 1.68 6.36 -7.90
C ILE A 64 2.34 6.48 -6.54
N MET A 65 1.88 5.66 -5.58
CA MET A 65 2.51 5.52 -4.28
C MET A 65 3.54 4.40 -4.38
N GLU A 66 4.82 4.74 -4.21
CA GLU A 66 5.87 3.73 -4.19
C GLU A 66 5.89 2.97 -2.85
N ARG A 67 6.62 1.85 -2.80
CA ARG A 67 6.76 1.05 -1.57
C ARG A 67 7.22 1.90 -0.37
N HIS A 68 8.13 2.84 -0.58
CA HIS A 68 8.62 3.71 0.48
C HIS A 68 7.57 4.74 0.95
N ASP A 69 6.74 5.25 0.03
CA ASP A 69 5.62 6.14 0.36
C ASP A 69 4.62 5.42 1.26
N ILE A 70 4.26 4.18 0.90
CA ILE A 70 3.35 3.34 1.69
C ILE A 70 3.96 3.02 3.06
N LYS A 71 5.25 2.66 3.13
CA LYS A 71 5.95 2.41 4.40
C LYS A 71 5.90 3.60 5.37
N ASN A 72 5.99 4.82 4.85
CA ASN A 72 6.06 6.03 5.67
C ASN A 72 4.69 6.49 6.21
N ILE A 73 3.58 5.99 5.64
CA ILE A 73 2.23 6.42 5.97
C ILE A 73 1.43 5.31 6.64
N ALA A 74 1.60 4.08 6.17
CA ALA A 74 0.88 2.94 6.69
C ALA A 74 1.30 2.64 8.13
N THR A 75 0.39 2.07 8.90
CA THR A 75 0.77 1.37 10.14
C THR A 75 1.71 0.21 9.81
N GLU A 76 2.54 -0.19 10.77
CA GLU A 76 3.48 -1.30 10.61
C GLU A 76 2.78 -2.58 10.15
N GLU A 77 1.69 -2.98 10.83
CA GLU A 77 0.88 -4.14 10.46
C GLU A 77 0.32 -4.05 9.03
N LEU A 78 -0.14 -2.87 8.60
CA LEU A 78 -0.67 -2.70 7.25
C LEU A 78 0.45 -2.77 6.21
N PHE A 79 1.60 -2.18 6.50
CA PHE A 79 2.76 -2.23 5.61
C PHE A 79 3.27 -3.67 5.44
N GLU A 80 3.37 -4.45 6.51
CA GLU A 80 3.76 -5.86 6.44
C GLU A 80 2.82 -6.68 5.54
N ARG A 81 1.50 -6.48 5.68
CA ARG A 81 0.51 -7.11 4.80
C ARG A 81 0.67 -6.68 3.35
N TYR A 82 0.81 -5.37 3.11
CA TYR A 82 1.04 -4.82 1.78
C TYR A 82 2.30 -5.43 1.14
N ASP A 83 3.40 -5.50 1.88
CA ASP A 83 4.68 -5.96 1.39
C ASP A 83 4.66 -7.45 1.05
N LEU A 84 4.09 -8.27 1.93
CA LEU A 84 3.92 -9.71 1.70
C LEU A 84 3.07 -9.99 0.46
N ILE A 85 1.94 -9.29 0.30
CA ILE A 85 1.05 -9.48 -0.85
C ILE A 85 1.75 -9.03 -2.14
N THR A 86 2.41 -7.87 -2.12
CA THR A 86 3.13 -7.33 -3.28
C THR A 86 4.26 -8.26 -3.71
N GLN A 87 5.02 -8.80 -2.75
CA GLN A 87 6.05 -9.79 -3.00
C GLN A 87 5.47 -11.07 -3.63
N LYS A 88 4.37 -11.61 -3.08
CA LYS A 88 3.70 -12.79 -3.65
C LYS A 88 3.24 -12.54 -5.09
N ILE A 89 2.65 -11.38 -5.37
CA ILE A 89 2.23 -11.00 -6.73
C ILE A 89 3.42 -10.86 -7.67
N ALA A 90 4.54 -10.29 -7.22
CA ALA A 90 5.75 -10.17 -8.02
C ALA A 90 6.34 -11.55 -8.37
N ILE A 91 6.42 -12.46 -7.40
CA ILE A 91 6.92 -13.82 -7.59
C ILE A 91 6.01 -14.61 -8.54
N GLN A 92 4.68 -14.47 -8.41
CA GLN A 92 3.70 -15.12 -9.29
C GLN A 92 3.86 -14.77 -10.78
N LYS A 93 4.46 -13.64 -11.10
CA LYS A 93 4.67 -13.22 -12.50
C LYS A 93 5.83 -13.98 -13.16
N ILE A 94 6.66 -14.69 -12.41
CA ILE A 94 7.73 -15.53 -12.95
C ILE A 94 7.07 -16.76 -13.58
N PRO A 95 7.14 -16.95 -14.93
CA PRO A 95 6.42 -18.02 -15.62
C PRO A 95 6.74 -19.42 -15.11
N GLU A 96 7.95 -19.64 -14.63
CA GLU A 96 8.49 -20.88 -14.09
C GLU A 96 8.13 -21.10 -12.63
N PHE A 97 7.59 -20.08 -11.95
CA PHE A 97 7.28 -20.17 -10.53
C PHE A 97 5.96 -20.90 -10.28
N ARG A 98 5.96 -21.78 -9.28
CA ARG A 98 4.78 -22.50 -8.80
C ARG A 98 4.72 -22.40 -7.28
N TRP A 99 3.56 -22.00 -6.76
CA TRP A 99 3.28 -22.13 -5.32
C TRP A 99 3.16 -23.60 -4.94
N CYS A 100 3.56 -23.91 -3.70
CA CYS A 100 3.19 -25.19 -3.11
C CYS A 100 1.67 -25.34 -3.09
N LYS A 101 1.18 -26.56 -3.36
CA LYS A 101 -0.26 -26.87 -3.31
C LYS A 101 -0.81 -26.86 -1.88
N VAL A 102 0.04 -27.11 -0.89
CA VAL A 102 -0.28 -26.95 0.53
C VAL A 102 -0.06 -25.48 0.90
N PRO A 103 -0.88 -24.87 1.77
CA PRO A 103 -0.68 -23.48 2.22
C PRO A 103 0.53 -23.32 3.16
N CYS A 104 1.71 -23.85 2.79
CA CYS A 104 2.99 -23.67 3.48
C CYS A 104 3.60 -22.27 3.22
N GLY A 105 3.15 -21.56 2.18
CA GLY A 105 3.67 -20.24 1.81
C GLY A 105 4.98 -20.26 1.02
N ALA A 106 5.57 -21.44 0.81
CA ALA A 106 6.73 -21.65 -0.05
C ALA A 106 6.34 -21.84 -1.53
N GLY A 107 7.30 -21.64 -2.43
CA GLY A 107 7.15 -21.97 -3.84
C GLY A 107 8.51 -22.16 -4.53
N GLN A 108 8.48 -22.70 -5.74
CA GLN A 108 9.66 -23.17 -6.46
C GLN A 108 9.66 -22.65 -7.90
N ILE A 109 10.86 -22.40 -8.43
CA ILE A 109 11.09 -22.05 -9.83
C ILE A 109 11.49 -23.32 -10.58
N HIS A 110 10.66 -23.77 -11.52
CA HIS A 110 10.95 -24.96 -12.34
C HIS A 110 11.76 -24.58 -13.59
N ILE A 111 13.08 -24.64 -13.47
CA ILE A 111 13.98 -24.53 -14.62
C ILE A 111 14.08 -25.93 -15.25
N GLY A 112 13.43 -26.13 -16.41
CA GLY A 112 13.43 -27.42 -17.14
C GLY A 112 12.04 -27.99 -17.51
N LYS A 113 10.94 -27.31 -17.17
CA LYS A 113 9.56 -27.76 -17.47
C LYS A 113 9.31 -29.22 -17.06
N ASP A 114 8.99 -30.10 -18.01
CA ASP A 114 8.60 -31.49 -17.80
C ASP A 114 9.78 -32.41 -17.45
N GLU A 115 11.03 -31.94 -17.54
CA GLU A 115 12.23 -32.73 -17.29
C GLU A 115 12.58 -32.86 -15.80
N ALA A 116 11.95 -32.05 -14.92
CA ALA A 116 12.16 -32.08 -13.47
C ALA A 116 10.84 -31.84 -12.70
N PRO A 117 9.94 -32.84 -12.64
CA PRO A 117 8.59 -32.69 -12.07
C PRO A 117 8.52 -32.76 -10.53
N VAL A 118 9.65 -32.95 -9.85
CA VAL A 118 9.66 -33.17 -8.39
C VAL A 118 9.53 -31.83 -7.66
N VAL A 119 8.41 -31.67 -6.95
CA VAL A 119 8.13 -30.54 -6.05
C VAL A 119 8.21 -31.04 -4.62
N ILE A 120 9.18 -30.55 -3.83
CA ILE A 120 9.32 -30.88 -2.40
C ILE A 120 9.28 -29.57 -1.60
N CYS A 121 8.19 -29.29 -0.86
CA CYS A 121 8.19 -28.24 0.19
C CYS A 121 8.91 -28.87 1.40
N GLU A 122 10.09 -28.38 1.76
CA GLU A 122 10.75 -28.67 3.05
C GLU A 122 10.25 -27.70 4.14
#